data_AF-A0A6A0B6C1-F1
#
_entry.id   AF-A0A6A0B6C1-F1
#
_cell.length_a   1.000
_cell.length_b   1.000
_cell.length_c   1.000
_cell.angle_alpha   90.00
_cell.angle_beta   90.00
_cell.angle_gamma   90.00
#
_symmetry.space_group_name_H-M   'P 1'
#
loop_
_entity.id
_entity.type
_entity.pdbx_description
1 polymer ?
#
loop_
_entity_poly.entity_id
_entity_poly.type
_entity_poly.pdbx_seq_one_letter_code
_entity_poly.pdbx_strand_id
1 'polypeptide(L)'
;MSATKTAAAPRHNPKVTTALRRFAISITVLNVFGYTVLGFEQPWTWPFIALATAYTVEIVLELFGARAEKRAPRFAGGGFKGLVEFLFPAHITALAVNMLIYVNDLVWVMVFGVIVAVGTKWVLRAPVKGRMRHFMNPSNFGIAVILVLFPWASIAPPYHFTEYLDGGFDWLVPAIIIVLGTMLNAKLTERMWLILGWVGVFALQAIVRGLLFGTSIPAGLAMMTGVAFVLFTNYMITDPGTTPSSKWGQIAFGGGVAALYGVLTAMSIAYGLFFATALVCAVRGAFLWTADIVSRKRAEEALALDAVTRSVTGAEAAAESGAAARTGSTPACACPEGACACPVPVPTPAASVPASGTPACACPEGACACPVPASAEVDTEKVPVPA
;
A
#
# COMPACT_ATOMS: atom_id res chain seq x y z
N MET A 1 -21.85 -34.53 -0.01
CA MET A 1 -20.84 -33.50 0.29
C MET A 1 -21.00 -32.37 -0.71
N SER A 2 -21.66 -31.30 -0.30
CA SER A 2 -21.97 -30.15 -1.15
C SER A 2 -20.68 -29.39 -1.46
N ALA A 3 -20.32 -29.31 -2.74
CA ALA A 3 -19.19 -28.52 -3.20
C ALA A 3 -19.50 -27.04 -2.95
N THR A 4 -18.89 -26.47 -1.91
CA THR A 4 -18.87 -25.03 -1.67
C THR A 4 -18.22 -24.37 -2.88
N LYS A 5 -19.06 -23.81 -3.75
CA LYS A 5 -18.68 -23.01 -4.91
C LYS A 5 -17.89 -21.81 -4.38
N THR A 6 -16.56 -21.93 -4.39
CA THR A 6 -15.65 -20.87 -3.97
C THR A 6 -16.05 -19.59 -4.68
N ALA A 7 -16.48 -18.60 -3.91
CA ALA A 7 -16.96 -17.32 -4.43
C ALA A 7 -15.92 -16.75 -5.39
N ALA A 8 -16.34 -16.47 -6.63
CA ALA A 8 -15.50 -15.85 -7.63
C ALA A 8 -14.84 -14.59 -7.06
N ALA A 9 -13.53 -14.47 -7.24
CA ALA A 9 -12.74 -13.31 -6.81
C ALA A 9 -13.45 -12.00 -7.17
N PRO A 10 -13.36 -10.94 -6.33
CA PRO A 10 -14.21 -9.78 -6.46
C PRO A 10 -14.04 -9.14 -7.84
N ARG A 11 -15.15 -9.05 -8.58
CA ARG A 11 -15.28 -8.25 -9.81
C ARG A 11 -14.60 -6.90 -9.59
N HIS A 12 -13.81 -6.46 -10.57
CA HIS A 12 -13.35 -5.07 -10.58
C HIS A 12 -14.56 -4.16 -10.33
N ASN A 13 -14.39 -3.16 -9.47
CA ASN A 13 -15.43 -2.18 -9.21
C ASN A 13 -15.93 -1.63 -10.57
N PRO A 14 -17.24 -1.59 -10.84
CA PRO A 14 -17.78 -1.20 -12.14
C PRO A 14 -17.24 0.16 -12.62
N LYS A 15 -16.95 1.08 -11.69
CA LYS A 15 -16.27 2.35 -12.00
C LYS A 15 -14.90 2.15 -12.62
N VAL A 16 -14.09 1.22 -12.11
CA VAL A 16 -12.74 0.92 -12.62
C VAL A 16 -12.82 0.27 -13.99
N THR A 17 -13.73 -0.68 -14.21
CA THR A 17 -13.91 -1.29 -15.55
C THR A 17 -14.33 -0.26 -16.60
N THR A 18 -15.20 0.68 -16.23
CA THR A 18 -15.64 1.78 -17.10
C THR A 18 -14.49 2.73 -17.40
N ALA A 19 -13.67 3.06 -16.40
CA ALA A 19 -12.48 3.89 -16.57
C ALA A 19 -11.46 3.22 -17.51
N LEU A 20 -11.15 1.94 -17.28
CA LEU A 20 -10.23 1.16 -18.12
C LEU A 20 -10.72 1.08 -19.56
N ARG A 21 -12.01 0.84 -19.78
CA ARG A 21 -12.60 0.79 -21.13
C ARG A 21 -12.47 2.12 -21.84
N ARG A 22 -12.83 3.23 -21.18
CA ARG A 22 -12.73 4.57 -21.77
C ARG A 22 -11.28 4.92 -22.09
N PHE A 23 -10.37 4.58 -21.18
CA PHE A 23 -8.94 4.82 -21.39
C PHE A 23 -8.39 4.00 -22.56
N ALA A 24 -8.77 2.73 -22.67
CA ALA A 24 -8.42 1.87 -23.79
C ALA A 24 -8.92 2.47 -25.11
N ILE A 25 -10.19 2.88 -25.19
CA ILE A 25 -10.75 3.52 -26.38
C ILE A 25 -9.99 4.82 -26.71
N SER A 26 -9.76 5.68 -25.71
CA SER A 26 -9.06 6.95 -25.93
C SER A 26 -7.65 6.76 -26.47
N ILE A 27 -6.87 5.82 -25.93
CA ILE A 27 -5.50 5.58 -26.40
C ILE A 27 -5.48 4.88 -27.77
N THR A 28 -6.45 4.00 -28.06
CA THR A 28 -6.62 3.43 -29.41
C THR A 28 -6.91 4.52 -30.43
N VAL A 29 -7.89 5.39 -30.14
CA VAL A 29 -8.28 6.50 -31.03
C VAL A 29 -7.11 7.45 -31.23
N LEU A 30 -6.37 7.77 -30.16
CA LEU A 30 -5.17 8.60 -30.25
C LEU A 30 -4.08 7.96 -31.11
N ASN A 31 -3.86 6.64 -31.00
CA ASN A 31 -2.89 5.95 -31.85
C ASN A 31 -3.34 5.94 -33.32
N VAL A 32 -4.61 5.61 -33.59
CA VAL A 32 -5.16 5.65 -34.96
C VAL A 32 -5.00 7.04 -35.55
N PHE A 33 -5.40 8.08 -34.82
CA PHE A 33 -5.24 9.48 -35.22
C PHE A 33 -3.76 9.87 -35.38
N GLY A 34 -2.88 9.31 -34.54
CA GLY A 34 -1.44 9.47 -34.62
C GLY A 34 -0.88 9.00 -35.97
N TYR A 35 -1.21 7.77 -36.36
CA TYR A 35 -0.77 7.20 -37.64
C TYR A 35 -1.44 7.83 -38.86
N THR A 36 -2.71 8.23 -38.76
CA THR A 36 -3.45 8.74 -39.92
C THR A 36 -3.32 10.24 -40.14
N VAL A 37 -3.22 11.03 -39.07
CA VAL A 37 -3.29 12.51 -39.13
C VAL A 37 -2.06 13.18 -38.56
N LEU A 38 -1.47 12.69 -37.46
CA LEU A 38 -0.33 13.37 -36.83
C LEU A 38 1.02 13.07 -37.50
N GLY A 39 1.10 11.96 -38.24
CA GLY A 39 2.31 11.53 -38.93
C GLY A 39 3.24 10.70 -38.06
N PHE A 40 2.69 9.71 -37.35
CA PHE A 40 3.53 8.82 -36.57
C PHE A 40 4.58 8.12 -37.45
N GLU A 41 5.86 8.29 -37.14
CA GLU A 41 6.99 7.80 -37.94
C GLU A 41 7.13 6.28 -37.90
N GLN A 42 6.59 5.66 -36.85
CA GLN A 42 6.73 4.23 -36.62
C GLN A 42 5.98 3.43 -37.71
N PRO A 43 6.44 2.22 -38.07
CA PRO A 43 5.70 1.37 -39.00
C PRO A 43 4.30 1.00 -38.49
N TRP A 44 3.32 0.98 -39.39
CA TRP A 44 1.91 0.66 -39.11
C TRP A 44 1.70 -0.73 -38.51
N THR A 45 2.68 -1.63 -38.65
CA THR A 45 2.64 -2.98 -38.09
C THR A 45 2.98 -3.02 -36.59
N TRP A 46 3.70 -2.02 -36.07
CA TRP A 46 4.22 -2.03 -34.71
C TRP A 46 3.15 -2.02 -33.61
N PRO A 47 2.06 -1.23 -33.69
CA PRO A 47 0.98 -1.30 -32.72
C PRO A 47 0.39 -2.71 -32.60
N PHE A 48 0.25 -3.42 -33.72
CA PHE A 48 -0.30 -4.78 -33.74
C PHE A 48 0.67 -5.78 -33.09
N ILE A 49 1.97 -5.65 -33.36
CA ILE A 49 3.02 -6.45 -32.72
C ILE A 49 3.04 -6.19 -31.20
N ALA A 50 2.97 -4.94 -30.78
CA ALA A 50 2.92 -4.56 -29.37
C ALA A 50 1.68 -5.14 -28.67
N LEU A 51 0.51 -5.02 -29.29
CA LEU A 51 -0.74 -5.58 -28.77
C LEU A 51 -0.71 -7.10 -28.68
N ALA A 52 -0.28 -7.79 -29.75
CA ALA A 52 -0.15 -9.24 -29.76
C ALA A 52 0.81 -9.73 -28.66
N THR A 53 1.94 -9.04 -28.50
CA THR A 53 2.91 -9.33 -27.43
C THR A 53 2.26 -9.15 -26.05
N ALA A 54 1.66 -7.99 -25.78
CA ALA A 54 1.08 -7.70 -24.46
C ALA A 54 -0.06 -8.66 -24.09
N TYR A 55 -0.93 -8.99 -25.04
CA TYR A 55 -2.02 -9.94 -24.80
C TYR A 55 -1.49 -11.33 -24.53
N THR A 56 -0.51 -11.78 -25.30
CA THR A 56 0.12 -13.09 -25.10
C THR A 56 0.75 -13.17 -23.72
N VAL A 57 1.55 -12.17 -23.34
CA VAL A 57 2.23 -12.13 -22.04
C VAL A 57 1.21 -12.06 -20.89
N GLU A 58 0.19 -11.22 -20.99
CA GLU A 58 -0.83 -11.07 -19.93
C GLU A 58 -1.63 -12.37 -19.75
N ILE A 59 -2.02 -13.05 -20.83
CA ILE A 59 -2.73 -14.34 -20.78
C ILE A 59 -1.83 -15.42 -20.18
N VAL A 60 -0.58 -15.53 -20.63
CA VAL A 60 0.37 -16.55 -20.16
C VAL A 60 0.68 -16.37 -18.66
N LEU A 61 0.96 -15.14 -18.22
CA LEU A 61 1.21 -14.85 -16.80
C LEU A 61 -0.03 -15.13 -15.93
N GLU A 62 -1.23 -14.82 -16.43
CA GLU A 62 -2.47 -15.14 -15.74
C GLU A 62 -2.73 -16.65 -15.67
N LEU A 63 -2.42 -17.42 -16.71
CA LEU A 63 -2.50 -18.88 -16.68
C LEU A 63 -1.55 -19.47 -15.62
N PHE A 64 -0.31 -18.99 -15.57
CA PHE A 64 0.66 -19.44 -14.55
C PHE A 64 0.21 -19.04 -13.14
N GLY A 65 -0.20 -17.79 -12.94
CA GLY A 65 -0.68 -17.30 -11.64
C GLY A 65 -1.95 -18.03 -11.19
N ALA A 66 -2.88 -18.29 -12.09
CA ALA A 66 -4.11 -19.04 -11.79
C ALA A 66 -3.80 -20.49 -11.39
N ARG A 67 -2.86 -21.15 -12.08
CA ARG A 67 -2.39 -22.49 -11.71
C ARG A 67 -1.72 -22.51 -10.34
N ALA A 68 -0.81 -21.58 -10.08
CA ALA A 68 -0.07 -21.50 -8.82
C ALA A 68 -1.01 -21.24 -7.62
N GLU A 69 -2.00 -20.36 -7.80
CA GLU A 69 -2.99 -20.01 -6.78
C GLU A 69 -4.19 -20.99 -6.75
N LYS A 70 -4.18 -22.07 -7.56
CA LYS A 70 -5.28 -23.04 -7.72
C LYS A 70 -6.66 -22.40 -7.92
N ARG A 71 -6.70 -21.29 -8.67
CA ARG A 71 -7.92 -20.54 -8.97
C ARG A 71 -8.25 -20.62 -10.46
N ALA A 72 -9.51 -20.35 -10.80
CA ALA A 72 -9.87 -20.17 -12.21
C ALA A 72 -9.17 -18.93 -12.79
N PRO A 73 -8.73 -18.96 -14.07
CA PRO A 73 -8.20 -17.79 -14.75
C PRO A 73 -9.23 -16.64 -14.76
N ARG A 74 -8.77 -15.41 -14.54
CA ARG A 74 -9.64 -14.22 -14.46
C ARG A 74 -10.42 -13.97 -15.75
N PHE A 75 -9.80 -14.26 -16.90
CA PHE A 75 -10.44 -14.10 -18.19
C PHE A 75 -11.50 -15.16 -18.51
N ALA A 76 -11.55 -16.27 -17.75
CA ALA A 76 -12.56 -17.33 -17.96
C ALA A 76 -13.95 -16.94 -17.42
N GLY A 77 -14.03 -15.93 -16.55
CA GLY A 77 -15.29 -15.46 -15.99
C GLY A 77 -16.05 -14.53 -16.95
N GLY A 78 -17.32 -14.83 -17.26
CA GLY A 78 -18.18 -13.92 -18.03
C GLY A 78 -18.02 -13.96 -19.55
N GLY A 79 -17.39 -15.02 -20.09
CA GLY A 79 -17.23 -15.26 -21.52
C GLY A 79 -16.34 -14.22 -22.22
N PHE A 80 -16.63 -13.94 -23.49
CA PHE A 80 -15.85 -13.01 -24.32
C PHE A 80 -15.73 -11.60 -23.69
N LYS A 81 -16.80 -11.11 -23.06
CA LYS A 81 -16.78 -9.81 -22.37
C LYS A 81 -15.76 -9.77 -21.22
N GLY A 82 -15.64 -10.86 -20.46
CA GLY A 82 -14.67 -10.97 -19.37
C GLY A 82 -13.23 -11.01 -19.87
N LEU A 83 -12.98 -11.68 -21.00
CA LEU A 83 -11.68 -11.68 -21.67
C LEU A 83 -11.29 -10.26 -22.10
N VAL A 84 -12.19 -9.52 -22.75
CA VAL A 84 -11.92 -8.14 -23.20
C VAL A 84 -11.66 -7.22 -22.00
N GLU A 85 -12.46 -7.32 -20.94
CA GLU A 85 -12.27 -6.53 -19.72
C GLU A 85 -10.94 -6.83 -19.02
N PHE A 86 -10.48 -8.08 -19.09
CA PHE A 86 -9.17 -8.51 -18.60
C PHE A 86 -8.01 -7.93 -19.42
N LEU A 87 -8.18 -7.81 -20.75
CA LEU A 87 -7.13 -7.34 -21.65
C LEU A 87 -6.97 -5.81 -21.71
N PHE A 88 -7.94 -5.01 -21.24
CA PHE A 88 -7.84 -3.54 -21.30
C PHE A 88 -6.54 -2.98 -20.70
N PRO A 89 -6.07 -3.37 -19.50
CA PRO A 89 -4.82 -2.85 -18.96
C PRO A 89 -3.60 -3.20 -19.82
N ALA A 90 -3.56 -4.39 -20.43
CA ALA A 90 -2.48 -4.82 -21.31
C ALA A 90 -2.51 -4.04 -22.64
N HIS A 91 -3.71 -3.84 -23.20
CA HIS A 91 -3.94 -3.02 -24.41
C HIS A 91 -3.36 -1.61 -24.26
N ILE A 92 -3.76 -0.96 -23.15
CA ILE A 92 -3.31 0.39 -22.81
C ILE A 92 -1.79 0.45 -22.69
N THR A 93 -1.20 -0.55 -22.01
CA THR A 93 0.25 -0.61 -21.78
C THR A 93 1.00 -0.76 -23.11
N ALA A 94 0.56 -1.65 -23.99
CA ALA A 94 1.18 -1.88 -25.29
C ALA A 94 1.15 -0.64 -26.18
N LEU A 95 -0.02 -0.01 -26.34
CA LEU A 95 -0.14 1.19 -27.16
C LEU A 95 0.65 2.38 -26.59
N ALA A 96 0.69 2.52 -25.26
CA ALA A 96 1.51 3.54 -24.62
C ALA A 96 3.01 3.31 -24.86
N VAL A 97 3.50 2.08 -24.69
CA VAL A 97 4.91 1.76 -24.96
C VAL A 97 5.25 2.02 -26.42
N ASN A 98 4.45 1.50 -27.36
CA ASN A 98 4.65 1.72 -28.79
C ASN A 98 4.71 3.21 -29.14
N MET A 99 3.72 3.99 -28.72
CA MET A 99 3.62 5.41 -29.06
C MET A 99 4.74 6.27 -28.46
N LEU A 100 5.27 5.90 -27.30
CA LEU A 100 6.17 6.77 -26.52
C LEU A 100 7.64 6.39 -26.62
N ILE A 101 7.97 5.19 -27.10
CA ILE A 101 9.35 4.79 -27.34
C ILE A 101 9.71 4.97 -28.82
N TYR A 102 10.94 5.40 -29.06
CA TYR A 102 11.55 5.42 -30.37
C TYR A 102 12.75 4.47 -30.36
N VAL A 103 12.60 3.32 -31.04
CA VAL A 103 13.61 2.24 -31.10
C VAL A 103 14.19 2.06 -32.51
N ASN A 104 14.18 3.10 -33.33
CA ASN A 104 14.63 3.08 -34.73
C ASN A 104 13.91 2.00 -35.56
N ASP A 105 14.64 1.01 -36.06
CA ASP A 105 14.18 -0.14 -36.83
C ASP A 105 14.12 -1.45 -36.00
N LEU A 106 14.48 -1.38 -34.72
CA LEU A 106 14.65 -2.54 -33.85
C LEU A 106 13.39 -2.86 -33.06
N VAL A 107 12.38 -3.39 -33.76
CA VAL A 107 11.07 -3.78 -33.19
C VAL A 107 11.19 -4.71 -31.97
N TRP A 108 12.23 -5.55 -31.92
CA TRP A 108 12.47 -6.46 -30.79
C TRP A 108 12.74 -5.72 -29.47
N VAL A 109 13.28 -4.51 -29.50
CA VAL A 109 13.47 -3.70 -28.30
C VAL A 109 12.13 -3.16 -27.78
N MET A 110 11.21 -2.77 -28.68
CA MET A 110 9.84 -2.46 -28.29
C MET A 110 9.14 -3.69 -27.69
N VAL A 111 9.26 -4.87 -28.32
CA VAL A 111 8.70 -6.13 -27.81
C VAL A 111 9.23 -6.43 -26.41
N PHE A 112 10.55 -6.31 -26.20
CA PHE A 112 11.17 -6.44 -24.89
C PHE A 112 10.57 -5.46 -23.86
N GLY A 113 10.45 -4.18 -24.22
CA GLY A 113 9.82 -3.18 -23.35
C GLY A 113 8.39 -3.51 -22.96
N VAL A 114 7.59 -4.02 -23.90
CA VAL A 114 6.21 -4.46 -23.65
C VAL A 114 6.19 -5.66 -22.69
N ILE A 115 7.08 -6.65 -22.87
CA ILE A 115 7.20 -7.80 -21.96
C ILE A 115 7.53 -7.32 -20.54
N VAL A 116 8.52 -6.43 -20.40
CA VAL A 116 8.91 -5.86 -19.10
C VAL A 116 7.76 -5.07 -18.49
N ALA A 117 7.08 -4.23 -19.27
CA ALA A 117 5.97 -3.41 -18.82
C ALA A 117 4.80 -4.23 -18.27
N VAL A 118 4.39 -5.27 -19.02
CA VAL A 118 3.31 -6.17 -18.60
C VAL A 118 3.76 -7.04 -17.42
N GLY A 119 4.94 -7.64 -17.50
CA GLY A 119 5.51 -8.50 -16.46
C GLY A 119 5.66 -7.79 -15.10
N THR A 120 5.96 -6.50 -15.11
CA THR A 120 6.08 -5.69 -13.89
C THR A 120 4.82 -5.70 -13.02
N LYS A 121 3.63 -5.78 -13.64
CA LYS A 121 2.35 -5.87 -12.89
C LYS A 121 2.24 -7.16 -12.07
N TRP A 122 2.96 -8.19 -12.49
CA TRP A 122 2.96 -9.53 -11.89
C TRP A 122 4.03 -9.67 -10.82
N VAL A 123 5.21 -9.13 -11.08
CA VAL A 123 6.38 -9.24 -10.19
C VAL A 123 6.40 -8.15 -9.11
N LEU A 124 6.22 -6.88 -9.48
CA LEU A 124 6.39 -5.74 -8.57
C LEU A 124 5.05 -5.35 -7.94
N ARG A 125 4.65 -6.10 -6.91
CA ARG A 125 3.44 -5.86 -6.12
C ARG A 125 3.78 -5.46 -4.69
N ALA A 126 3.01 -4.52 -4.15
CA ALA A 126 3.11 -4.08 -2.75
C ALA A 126 1.74 -4.22 -2.05
N PRO A 127 1.73 -4.48 -0.74
CA PRO A 127 0.51 -4.53 0.05
C PRO A 127 -0.11 -3.13 0.16
N VAL A 128 -1.34 -2.98 -0.31
CA VAL A 128 -2.13 -1.76 -0.17
C VAL A 128 -3.47 -2.13 0.45
N LYS A 129 -3.69 -1.73 1.71
CA LYS A 129 -4.92 -2.04 2.47
C LYS A 129 -5.25 -3.55 2.46
N GLY A 130 -4.25 -4.39 2.70
CA GLY A 130 -4.39 -5.85 2.75
C GLY A 130 -4.52 -6.55 1.39
N ARG A 131 -4.42 -5.84 0.26
CA ARG A 131 -4.39 -6.44 -1.08
C ARG A 131 -3.09 -6.13 -1.81
N MET A 132 -2.53 -7.14 -2.46
CA MET A 132 -1.35 -6.96 -3.32
C MET A 132 -1.73 -6.20 -4.59
N ARG A 133 -1.12 -5.05 -4.81
CA ARG A 133 -1.31 -4.24 -6.02
C ARG A 133 0.03 -3.87 -6.63
N HIS A 134 0.09 -3.79 -7.95
CA HIS A 134 1.28 -3.25 -8.60
C HIS A 134 1.48 -1.79 -8.17
N PHE A 135 2.71 -1.42 -7.86
CA PHE A 135 3.05 -0.06 -7.45
C PHE A 135 3.77 0.72 -8.54
N MET A 136 4.32 0.02 -9.53
CA MET A 136 5.07 0.59 -10.65
C MET A 136 4.17 0.83 -11.86
N ASN A 137 4.27 2.01 -12.47
CA ASN A 137 3.56 2.28 -13.72
C ASN A 137 4.14 1.38 -14.82
N PRO A 138 3.35 0.48 -15.43
CA PRO A 138 3.85 -0.58 -16.29
C PRO A 138 4.52 -0.04 -17.55
N SER A 139 3.84 0.83 -18.32
CA SER A 139 4.39 1.39 -19.55
C SER A 139 5.59 2.28 -19.25
N ASN A 140 5.51 3.09 -18.20
CA ASN A 140 6.61 3.94 -17.78
C ASN A 140 7.86 3.13 -17.40
N PHE A 141 7.69 2.04 -16.65
CA PHE A 141 8.81 1.20 -16.23
C PHE A 141 9.42 0.42 -17.40
N GLY A 142 8.59 -0.09 -18.32
CA GLY A 142 9.11 -0.72 -19.54
C GLY A 142 9.97 0.24 -20.36
N ILE A 143 9.52 1.49 -20.54
CA ILE A 143 10.30 2.54 -21.22
C ILE A 143 11.58 2.86 -20.44
N ALA A 144 11.50 3.04 -19.12
CA ALA A 144 12.68 3.32 -18.30
C ALA A 144 13.74 2.21 -18.39
N VAL A 145 13.33 0.93 -18.39
CA VAL A 145 14.24 -0.20 -18.54
C VAL A 145 14.87 -0.23 -19.93
N ILE A 146 14.11 0.08 -21.00
CA ILE A 146 14.68 0.22 -22.34
C ILE A 146 15.77 1.29 -22.34
N LEU A 147 15.49 2.48 -21.80
CA LEU A 147 16.44 3.61 -21.82
C LEU A 147 17.71 3.35 -21.00
N VAL A 148 17.66 2.46 -20.00
CA VAL A 148 18.86 2.04 -19.25
C VAL A 148 19.67 1.00 -20.02
N LEU A 149 19.01 0.01 -20.62
CA LEU A 149 19.69 -1.13 -21.26
C LEU A 149 20.12 -0.85 -22.71
N PHE A 150 19.41 0.03 -23.39
CA PHE A 150 19.62 0.38 -24.79
C PHE A 150 19.83 1.90 -24.90
N PRO A 151 21.05 2.40 -24.66
CA PRO A 151 21.33 3.85 -24.61
C PRO A 151 21.16 4.55 -25.96
N TRP A 152 21.07 3.79 -27.06
CA TRP A 152 20.76 4.29 -28.41
C TRP A 152 19.26 4.43 -28.67
N ALA A 153 18.40 3.85 -27.81
CA ALA A 153 16.97 4.04 -27.89
C ALA A 153 16.60 5.41 -27.28
N SER A 154 15.51 5.97 -27.78
CA SER A 154 15.05 7.29 -27.35
C SER A 154 13.56 7.28 -27.01
N ILE A 155 13.08 8.40 -26.51
CA ILE A 155 11.64 8.67 -26.38
C ILE A 155 11.16 9.23 -27.72
N ALA A 156 9.90 8.95 -28.06
CA ALA A 156 9.23 9.57 -29.19
C ALA A 156 9.45 11.10 -29.18
N PRO A 157 10.06 11.66 -30.23
CA PRO A 157 10.40 13.07 -30.26
C PRO A 157 9.12 13.92 -30.33
N PRO A 158 9.10 15.16 -29.81
CA PRO A 158 7.86 15.95 -29.75
C PRO A 158 7.18 16.19 -31.10
N TYR A 159 7.95 16.31 -32.19
CA TYR A 159 7.43 16.52 -33.54
C TYR A 159 6.62 15.31 -34.05
N HIS A 160 6.87 14.12 -33.52
CA HIS A 160 6.14 12.89 -33.86
C HIS A 160 4.61 13.05 -33.70
N PHE A 161 4.18 13.96 -32.83
CA PHE A 161 2.76 14.21 -32.54
C PHE A 161 2.15 15.34 -33.38
N THR A 162 2.91 16.00 -34.26
CA THR A 162 2.47 17.16 -35.05
C THR A 162 3.12 17.23 -36.43
N GLU A 163 3.76 16.17 -36.93
CA GLU A 163 4.56 16.19 -38.17
C GLU A 163 3.76 16.65 -39.41
N TYR A 164 2.51 16.21 -39.53
CA TYR A 164 1.64 16.60 -40.65
C TYR A 164 0.76 17.81 -40.35
N LEU A 165 0.96 18.46 -39.19
CA LEU A 165 0.25 19.67 -38.82
C LEU A 165 1.18 20.87 -38.96
N ASP A 166 0.60 21.99 -39.37
CA ASP A 166 1.33 23.24 -39.52
C ASP A 166 0.58 24.43 -38.91
N GLY A 167 1.34 25.41 -38.44
CA GLY A 167 0.84 26.68 -37.95
C GLY A 167 -0.03 26.56 -36.69
N GLY A 168 -1.26 27.08 -36.76
CA GLY A 168 -2.16 27.14 -35.60
C GLY A 168 -2.74 25.78 -35.20
N PHE A 169 -2.75 24.79 -36.10
CA PHE A 169 -3.33 23.48 -35.84
C PHE A 169 -2.51 22.62 -34.88
N ASP A 170 -1.22 22.91 -34.72
CA ASP A 170 -0.34 22.23 -33.75
C ASP A 170 -0.83 22.39 -32.31
N TRP A 171 -1.50 23.50 -32.00
CA TRP A 171 -2.09 23.75 -30.69
C TRP A 171 -3.37 22.96 -30.43
N LEU A 172 -4.03 22.46 -31.49
CA LEU A 172 -5.25 21.67 -31.36
C LEU A 172 -4.97 20.34 -30.69
N VAL A 173 -3.84 19.70 -31.00
CA VAL A 173 -3.45 18.40 -30.44
C VAL A 173 -3.30 18.44 -28.91
N PRO A 174 -2.43 19.29 -28.31
CA PRO A 174 -2.33 19.39 -26.85
C PRO A 174 -3.65 19.88 -26.23
N ALA A 175 -4.40 20.79 -26.88
CA ALA A 175 -5.70 21.23 -26.37
C ALA A 175 -6.72 20.09 -26.25
N ILE A 176 -6.86 19.25 -27.28
CA ILE A 176 -7.73 18.06 -27.26
C ILE A 176 -7.29 17.10 -26.15
N ILE A 177 -5.99 16.84 -26.02
CA ILE A 177 -5.45 15.92 -25.02
C ILE A 177 -5.69 16.47 -23.61
N ILE A 178 -5.53 17.78 -23.37
CA ILE A 178 -5.84 18.43 -22.09
C ILE A 178 -7.32 18.29 -21.78
N VAL A 179 -8.23 18.59 -22.72
CA VAL A 179 -9.68 18.53 -22.48
C VAL A 179 -10.09 17.10 -22.15
N LEU A 180 -9.75 16.14 -23.02
CA LEU A 180 -10.10 14.73 -22.83
C LEU A 180 -9.45 14.16 -21.56
N GLY A 181 -8.17 14.43 -21.37
CA GLY A 181 -7.38 13.99 -20.22
C GLY A 181 -7.90 14.55 -18.91
N THR A 182 -8.16 15.85 -18.85
CA THR A 182 -8.69 16.51 -17.65
C THR A 182 -10.09 16.01 -17.33
N MET A 183 -10.96 15.81 -18.33
CA MET A 183 -12.29 15.24 -18.13
C MET A 183 -12.23 13.82 -17.55
N LEU A 184 -11.35 12.96 -18.09
CA LEU A 184 -11.11 11.61 -17.56
C LEU A 184 -10.60 11.69 -16.12
N ASN A 185 -9.63 12.55 -15.85
CA ASN A 185 -8.98 12.63 -14.55
C ASN A 185 -9.83 13.31 -13.48
N ALA A 186 -10.73 14.22 -13.86
CA ALA A 186 -11.63 14.91 -12.94
C ALA A 186 -12.83 14.04 -12.56
N LYS A 187 -13.39 13.30 -13.52
CA LYS A 187 -14.63 12.54 -13.30
C LYS A 187 -14.44 11.06 -12.98
N LEU A 188 -13.36 10.42 -13.45
CA LEU A 188 -13.20 8.97 -13.34
C LEU A 188 -12.05 8.55 -12.42
N THR A 189 -10.87 9.15 -12.57
CA THR A 189 -9.69 8.74 -11.78
C THR A 189 -9.48 9.59 -10.53
N GLU A 190 -10.12 10.77 -10.44
CA GLU A 190 -10.02 11.72 -9.33
C GLU A 190 -8.55 12.08 -9.00
N ARG A 191 -7.78 12.39 -10.06
CA ARG A 191 -6.33 12.68 -9.97
C ARG A 191 -5.95 14.14 -10.19
N MET A 192 -6.89 15.07 -10.05
CA MET A 192 -6.65 16.50 -10.23
C MET A 192 -5.59 17.06 -9.27
N TRP A 193 -5.58 16.63 -8.00
CA TRP A 193 -4.58 17.08 -7.03
C TRP A 193 -3.16 16.64 -7.39
N LEU A 194 -3.04 15.46 -8.02
CA LEU A 194 -1.77 14.98 -8.53
C LEU A 194 -1.28 15.86 -9.68
N ILE A 195 -2.16 16.16 -10.64
CA ILE A 195 -1.83 17.03 -11.78
C ILE A 195 -1.40 18.41 -11.29
N LEU A 196 -2.13 19.00 -10.34
CA LEU A 196 -1.78 20.31 -9.78
C LEU A 196 -0.41 20.29 -9.07
N GLY A 197 -0.14 19.26 -8.26
CA GLY A 197 1.17 19.10 -7.62
C GLY A 197 2.29 18.91 -8.63
N TRP A 198 2.08 18.09 -9.66
CA TRP A 198 3.02 17.86 -10.75
C TRP A 198 3.33 19.14 -11.53
N VAL A 199 2.32 19.81 -12.08
CA VAL A 199 2.48 21.02 -12.90
C VAL A 199 3.06 22.16 -12.08
N GLY A 200 2.56 22.36 -10.85
CA GLY A 200 3.01 23.44 -9.97
C GLY A 200 4.47 23.29 -9.55
N VAL A 201 4.86 22.10 -9.08
CA VAL A 201 6.26 21.85 -8.69
C VAL A 201 7.17 21.78 -9.92
N PHE A 202 6.69 21.33 -11.08
CA PHE A 202 7.48 21.34 -12.32
C PHE A 202 7.83 22.77 -12.73
N ALA A 203 6.87 23.69 -12.68
CA ALA A 203 7.11 25.10 -12.96
C ALA A 203 8.08 25.71 -11.93
N LEU A 204 7.85 25.44 -10.64
CA LEU A 204 8.71 25.94 -9.57
C LEU A 204 10.15 25.44 -9.72
N GLN A 205 10.38 24.14 -9.94
CA GLN A 205 11.74 23.62 -10.09
C GLN A 205 12.42 24.17 -11.35
N ALA A 206 11.68 24.42 -12.44
CA ALA A 206 12.26 25.00 -13.65
C ALA A 206 12.77 26.43 -13.39
N ILE A 207 12.01 27.22 -12.63
CA ILE A 207 12.40 28.57 -12.20
C ILE A 207 13.61 28.50 -11.27
N VAL A 208 13.56 27.67 -10.23
CA VAL A 208 14.66 27.51 -9.26
C VAL A 208 15.94 27.06 -9.97
N ARG A 209 15.87 26.08 -10.86
CA ARG A 209 17.01 25.60 -11.64
C ARG A 209 17.57 26.68 -12.55
N GLY A 210 16.70 27.49 -13.18
CA GLY A 210 17.15 28.61 -14.00
C GLY A 210 17.85 29.70 -13.21
N LEU A 211 17.39 29.99 -11.99
CA LEU A 211 18.04 30.94 -11.08
C LEU A 211 19.37 30.42 -10.52
N LEU A 212 19.46 29.13 -10.18
CA LEU A 212 20.65 28.54 -9.55
C LEU A 212 21.76 28.18 -10.55
N PHE A 213 21.40 27.64 -11.71
CA PHE A 213 22.36 27.09 -12.69
C PHE A 213 22.46 27.94 -13.96
N GLY A 214 21.77 29.08 -14.02
CA GLY A 214 21.77 29.96 -15.19
C GLY A 214 21.09 29.37 -16.44
N THR A 215 20.31 28.29 -16.29
CA THR A 215 19.59 27.67 -17.43
C THR A 215 18.40 28.53 -17.85
N SER A 216 18.08 28.57 -19.15
CA SER A 216 16.94 29.34 -19.65
C SER A 216 15.61 28.90 -19.00
N ILE A 217 15.02 29.79 -18.19
CA ILE A 217 13.71 29.58 -17.55
C ILE A 217 12.62 29.38 -18.61
N PRO A 218 12.53 30.23 -19.67
CA PRO A 218 11.55 30.01 -20.74
C PRO A 218 11.69 28.65 -21.41
N ALA A 219 12.92 28.18 -21.66
CA ALA A 219 13.13 26.85 -22.26
C ALA A 219 12.69 25.72 -21.32
N GLY A 220 12.94 25.86 -20.02
CA GLY A 220 12.47 24.91 -19.01
C GLY A 220 10.94 24.82 -18.92
N LEU A 221 10.26 25.97 -19.00
CA LEU A 221 8.80 26.05 -18.97
C LEU A 221 8.15 25.66 -20.31
N ALA A 222 8.83 25.88 -21.44
CA ALA A 222 8.35 25.50 -22.78
C ALA A 222 8.09 23.99 -22.90
N MET A 223 8.78 23.16 -22.13
CA MET A 223 8.48 21.73 -22.04
C MET A 223 7.01 21.46 -21.68
N MET A 224 6.40 22.33 -20.87
CA MET A 224 5.01 22.16 -20.40
C MET A 224 3.98 22.34 -21.51
N THR A 225 4.32 23.01 -22.61
CA THR A 225 3.45 23.20 -23.76
C THR A 225 3.56 22.05 -24.77
N GLY A 226 4.56 21.19 -24.64
CA GLY A 226 4.79 20.07 -25.56
C GLY A 226 3.77 18.95 -25.40
N VAL A 227 3.39 18.32 -26.52
CA VAL A 227 2.42 17.22 -26.56
C VAL A 227 2.85 16.05 -25.66
N ALA A 228 4.13 15.70 -25.65
CA ALA A 228 4.67 14.64 -24.80
C ALA A 228 4.45 14.92 -23.30
N PHE A 229 4.65 16.17 -22.85
CA PHE A 229 4.41 16.56 -21.46
C PHE A 229 2.93 16.47 -21.10
N VAL A 230 2.06 16.93 -22.01
CA VAL A 230 0.60 16.91 -21.82
C VAL A 230 0.07 15.46 -21.78
N LEU A 231 0.55 14.59 -22.67
CA LEU A 231 0.23 13.17 -22.68
C LEU A 231 0.69 12.50 -21.38
N PHE A 232 1.95 12.73 -21.00
CA PHE A 232 2.50 12.19 -19.76
C PHE A 232 1.66 12.64 -18.54
N THR A 233 1.30 13.93 -18.48
CA THR A 233 0.50 14.52 -17.40
C THR A 233 -0.90 13.92 -17.29
N ASN A 234 -1.56 13.66 -18.43
CA ASN A 234 -2.95 13.24 -18.44
C ASN A 234 -3.16 11.72 -18.52
N TYR A 235 -2.20 10.99 -19.09
CA TYR A 235 -2.35 9.57 -19.44
C TYR A 235 -1.26 8.67 -18.84
N MET A 236 -0.21 9.20 -18.22
CA MET A 236 0.81 8.36 -17.57
C MET A 236 0.91 8.58 -16.07
N ILE A 237 1.26 9.80 -15.65
CA ILE A 237 1.52 10.08 -14.23
C ILE A 237 0.26 9.91 -13.37
N THR A 238 -0.93 10.01 -13.97
CA THR A 238 -2.23 9.88 -13.30
C THR A 238 -2.75 8.45 -13.21
N ASP A 239 -1.95 7.43 -13.53
CA ASP A 239 -2.40 6.04 -13.46
C ASP A 239 -2.95 5.70 -12.05
N PRO A 240 -4.26 5.39 -11.92
CA PRO A 240 -4.87 5.10 -10.64
C PRO A 240 -4.36 3.78 -10.03
N GLY A 241 -3.71 2.93 -10.83
CA GLY A 241 -2.96 1.74 -10.45
C GLY A 241 -1.92 2.03 -9.37
N THR A 242 -1.14 3.08 -9.61
CA THR A 242 0.18 3.27 -9.02
C THR A 242 0.28 4.54 -8.18
N THR A 243 -0.71 5.42 -8.30
CA THR A 243 -0.78 6.69 -7.57
C THR A 243 -1.59 6.60 -6.27
N PRO A 244 -1.24 7.39 -5.23
CA PRO A 244 -2.02 7.46 -3.99
C PRO A 244 -3.46 7.94 -4.19
N SER A 245 -4.37 7.53 -3.30
CA SER A 245 -5.76 7.97 -3.34
C SER A 245 -6.05 9.25 -2.53
N SER A 246 -5.24 9.56 -1.52
CA SER A 246 -5.44 10.76 -0.68
C SER A 246 -4.99 12.02 -1.39
N LYS A 247 -5.68 13.16 -1.15
CA LYS A 247 -5.36 14.45 -1.79
C LYS A 247 -3.91 14.87 -1.54
N TRP A 248 -3.46 14.79 -0.29
CA TRP A 248 -2.08 15.12 0.09
C TRP A 248 -1.06 14.12 -0.48
N GLY A 249 -1.40 12.84 -0.51
CA GLY A 249 -0.54 11.83 -1.13
C GLY A 249 -0.39 12.04 -2.65
N GLN A 250 -1.45 12.49 -3.32
CA GLN A 250 -1.42 12.86 -4.73
C GLN A 250 -0.51 14.06 -4.99
N ILE A 251 -0.63 15.12 -4.19
CA ILE A 251 0.24 16.31 -4.30
C ILE A 251 1.70 15.93 -4.04
N ALA A 252 1.96 15.17 -2.97
CA ALA A 252 3.31 14.72 -2.63
C ALA A 252 3.90 13.80 -3.73
N PHE A 253 3.09 12.93 -4.32
CA PHE A 253 3.53 12.07 -5.42
C PHE A 253 3.84 12.89 -6.68
N GLY A 254 2.89 13.69 -7.17
CA GLY A 254 3.09 14.52 -8.36
C GLY A 254 4.24 15.51 -8.20
N GLY A 255 4.28 16.20 -7.05
CA GLY A 255 5.37 17.10 -6.70
C GLY A 255 6.72 16.39 -6.56
N GLY A 256 6.74 15.19 -5.98
CA GLY A 256 7.94 14.36 -5.87
C GLY A 256 8.51 13.95 -7.22
N VAL A 257 7.65 13.56 -8.18
CA VAL A 257 8.09 13.27 -9.55
C VAL A 257 8.68 14.51 -10.21
N ALA A 258 8.06 15.69 -10.04
CA ALA A 258 8.56 16.94 -10.60
C ALA A 258 9.89 17.38 -9.98
N ALA A 259 10.03 17.26 -8.66
CA ALA A 259 11.27 17.56 -7.96
C ALA A 259 12.40 16.62 -8.40
N LEU A 260 12.14 15.31 -8.48
CA LEU A 260 13.12 14.34 -8.92
C LEU A 260 13.50 14.51 -10.40
N TYR A 261 12.53 14.87 -11.25
CA TYR A 261 12.80 15.29 -12.62
C TYR A 261 13.79 16.46 -12.67
N GLY A 262 13.59 17.48 -11.82
CA GLY A 262 14.49 18.63 -11.73
C GLY A 262 15.91 18.25 -11.30
N VAL A 263 16.04 17.34 -10.33
CA VAL A 263 17.34 16.79 -9.89
C VAL A 263 18.03 16.04 -11.03
N LEU A 264 17.33 15.11 -11.68
CA LEU A 264 17.88 14.34 -12.81
C LEU A 264 18.31 15.28 -13.95
N THR A 265 17.50 16.29 -14.25
CA THR A 265 17.82 17.30 -15.28
C THR A 265 19.05 18.13 -14.89
N ALA A 266 19.20 18.50 -13.62
CA ALA A 266 20.39 19.20 -13.13
C ALA A 266 21.66 18.33 -13.22
N MET A 267 21.52 17.00 -13.09
CA MET A 267 22.58 16.02 -13.33
C MET A 267 22.82 15.73 -14.82
N SER A 268 22.16 16.46 -15.73
CA SER A 268 22.22 16.24 -17.18
C SER A 268 21.77 14.85 -17.63
N ILE A 269 20.88 14.20 -16.86
CA ILE A 269 20.27 12.93 -17.24
C ILE A 269 19.09 13.21 -18.18
N ALA A 270 19.19 12.74 -19.42
CA ALA A 270 18.11 12.81 -20.39
C ALA A 270 16.90 11.96 -19.97
N TYR A 271 15.75 12.21 -20.58
CA TYR A 271 14.54 11.37 -20.41
C TYR A 271 14.02 11.31 -18.95
N GLY A 272 14.27 12.37 -18.19
CA GLY A 272 13.99 12.44 -16.76
C GLY A 272 12.55 12.16 -16.36
N LEU A 273 11.55 12.38 -17.23
CA LEU A 273 10.13 12.14 -16.90
C LEU A 273 9.88 10.68 -16.52
N PHE A 274 10.45 9.76 -17.28
CA PHE A 274 10.24 8.32 -17.11
C PHE A 274 11.04 7.77 -15.94
N PHE A 275 12.30 8.21 -15.81
CA PHE A 275 13.16 7.86 -14.68
C PHE A 275 12.63 8.40 -13.36
N ALA A 276 12.23 9.66 -13.31
CA ALA A 276 11.66 10.27 -12.09
C ALA A 276 10.41 9.51 -11.63
N THR A 277 9.52 9.17 -12.56
CA THR A 277 8.30 8.42 -12.23
C THR A 277 8.61 7.02 -11.74
N ALA A 278 9.54 6.30 -12.40
CA ALA A 278 9.95 4.96 -11.99
C ALA A 278 10.58 4.98 -10.60
N LEU A 279 11.46 5.94 -10.31
CA LEU A 279 12.11 6.09 -9.02
C LEU A 279 11.12 6.48 -7.91
N VAL A 280 10.21 7.42 -8.14
CA VAL A 280 9.18 7.78 -7.14
C VAL A 280 8.22 6.62 -6.89
N CYS A 281 7.85 5.87 -7.93
CA CYS A 281 7.08 4.64 -7.76
C CYS A 281 7.86 3.61 -6.94
N ALA A 282 9.17 3.44 -7.19
CA ALA A 282 10.04 2.55 -6.41
C ALA A 282 10.12 2.96 -4.93
N VAL A 283 10.36 4.24 -4.64
CA VAL A 283 10.38 4.79 -3.28
C VAL A 283 9.05 4.56 -2.58
N ARG A 284 7.92 4.82 -3.27
CA ARG A 284 6.58 4.54 -2.74
C ARG A 284 6.36 3.04 -2.50
N GLY A 285 6.79 2.19 -3.41
CA GLY A 285 6.69 0.73 -3.27
C GLY A 285 7.47 0.22 -2.07
N ALA A 286 8.69 0.71 -1.88
CA ALA A 286 9.52 0.43 -0.71
C ALA A 286 8.84 0.91 0.58
N PHE A 287 8.31 2.15 0.59
CA PHE A 287 7.57 2.69 1.73
C PHE A 287 6.33 1.84 2.11
N LEU A 288 5.58 1.34 1.12
CA LEU A 288 4.43 0.48 1.38
C LEU A 288 4.83 -0.86 2.00
N TRP A 289 5.93 -1.45 1.52
CA TRP A 289 6.48 -2.67 2.09
C TRP A 289 7.00 -2.47 3.51
N THR A 290 7.76 -1.40 3.76
CA THR A 290 8.26 -1.12 5.12
C THR A 290 7.12 -0.83 6.09
N ALA A 291 6.10 -0.07 5.66
CA ALA A 291 4.91 0.19 6.47
C ALA A 291 4.15 -1.10 6.81
N ASP A 292 4.00 -2.03 5.86
CA ASP A 292 3.33 -3.31 6.09
C ASP A 292 4.12 -4.17 7.10
N ILE A 293 5.44 -4.30 6.91
CA ILE A 293 6.32 -5.06 7.82
C ILE A 293 6.25 -4.49 9.24
N VAL A 294 6.34 -3.16 9.39
CA VAL A 294 6.25 -2.50 10.71
C VAL A 294 4.87 -2.71 11.32
N SER A 295 3.80 -2.63 10.53
CA SER A 295 2.43 -2.83 11.02
C SER A 295 2.19 -4.27 11.50
N ARG A 296 2.77 -5.26 10.84
CA ARG A 296 2.70 -6.67 11.25
C ARG A 296 3.44 -6.90 12.57
N LYS A 297 4.66 -6.38 12.70
CA LYS A 297 5.42 -6.47 13.95
C LYS A 297 4.68 -5.83 15.12
N ARG A 298 4.12 -4.62 14.93
CA ARG A 298 3.31 -3.96 15.96
C ARG A 298 2.06 -4.74 16.32
N ALA A 299 1.43 -5.41 15.35
CA ALA A 299 0.26 -6.26 15.61
C ALA A 299 0.66 -7.53 16.39
N GLU A 300 1.79 -8.15 16.07
CA GLU A 300 2.35 -9.29 16.80
C GLU A 300 2.70 -8.91 18.24
N GLU A 301 3.36 -7.77 18.45
CA GLU A 301 3.69 -7.22 19.77
C GLU A 301 2.42 -6.92 20.59
N ALA A 302 1.40 -6.32 19.96
CA ALA A 302 0.12 -6.05 20.62
C ALA A 302 -0.61 -7.35 21.03
N LEU A 303 -0.58 -8.38 20.19
CA LEU A 303 -1.15 -9.69 20.49
C LEU A 303 -0.38 -10.40 21.62
N ALA A 304 0.95 -10.29 21.63
CA ALA A 304 1.79 -10.83 22.69
C ALA A 304 1.52 -10.12 24.03
N LEU A 305 1.41 -8.79 24.02
CA LEU A 305 1.07 -8.01 25.21
C LEU A 305 -0.33 -8.39 25.73
N ASP A 306 -1.33 -8.50 24.86
CA ASP A 306 -2.69 -8.88 25.24
C ASP A 306 -2.76 -10.32 25.81
N ALA A 307 -1.93 -11.24 25.30
CA ALA A 307 -1.79 -12.57 25.87
C ALA A 307 -1.17 -12.55 27.28
N VAL A 308 -0.14 -11.72 27.49
CA VAL A 308 0.46 -11.53 28.83
C VAL A 308 -0.55 -10.91 29.78
N THR A 309 -1.23 -9.84 29.38
CA THR A 309 -2.28 -9.19 30.20
C THR A 309 -3.36 -10.18 30.58
N ARG A 310 -3.87 -10.99 29.64
CA ARG A 310 -4.85 -12.05 29.94
C ARG A 310 -4.32 -13.08 30.94
N SER A 311 -3.06 -13.49 30.83
CA SER A 311 -2.44 -14.43 31.78
C SER A 311 -2.31 -13.85 33.19
N VAL A 312 -1.94 -12.57 33.31
CA VAL A 312 -1.84 -11.87 34.60
C VAL A 312 -3.22 -11.70 35.23
N THR A 313 -4.21 -11.22 34.46
CA THR A 313 -5.59 -11.08 34.98
C THR A 313 -6.20 -12.43 35.38
N GLY A 314 -5.86 -13.51 34.66
CA GLY A 314 -6.29 -14.86 35.00
C GLY A 314 -5.64 -15.38 36.28
N ALA A 315 -4.34 -15.09 36.48
CA ALA A 315 -3.62 -15.43 37.70
C ALA A 315 -4.14 -14.64 38.92
N GLU A 316 -4.45 -13.35 38.75
CA GLU A 316 -5.06 -12.51 39.80
C GLU A 316 -6.46 -13.01 40.19
N ALA A 317 -7.32 -13.35 39.22
CA ALA A 317 -8.64 -13.92 39.49
C ALA A 317 -8.56 -15.31 40.17
N ALA A 318 -7.57 -16.12 39.81
CA ALA A 318 -7.29 -17.39 40.49
C ALA A 318 -6.79 -17.18 41.92
N ALA A 319 -5.98 -16.15 42.16
CA ALA A 319 -5.51 -15.78 43.49
C ALA A 319 -6.64 -15.26 44.38
N GLU A 320 -7.55 -14.42 43.86
CA GLU A 320 -8.71 -13.92 44.59
C GLU A 320 -9.73 -15.02 44.90
N SER A 321 -10.00 -15.93 43.97
CA SER A 321 -10.86 -17.11 44.23
C SER A 321 -10.23 -18.09 45.22
N GLY A 322 -8.90 -18.28 45.15
CA GLY A 322 -8.14 -19.05 46.13
C GLY A 322 -8.01 -18.36 47.51
N ALA A 323 -8.13 -17.03 47.57
CA ALA A 323 -8.22 -16.27 48.82
C ALA A 323 -9.63 -16.34 49.42
N ALA A 324 -10.68 -16.26 48.60
CA ALA A 324 -12.07 -16.45 49.02
C ALA A 324 -12.35 -17.89 49.49
N ALA A 325 -11.71 -18.88 48.87
CA ALA A 325 -11.75 -20.27 49.33
C ALA A 325 -10.96 -20.50 50.65
N ARG A 326 -9.96 -19.66 50.94
CA ARG A 326 -9.19 -19.69 52.20
C ARG A 326 -9.81 -18.89 53.33
N THR A 327 -10.74 -17.98 53.04
CA THR A 327 -11.55 -17.30 54.07
C THR A 327 -12.85 -18.04 54.41
N GLY A 328 -13.18 -19.12 53.69
CA GLY A 328 -14.15 -20.13 54.12
C GLY A 328 -13.48 -21.18 55.00
N SER A 329 -13.69 -21.09 56.32
CA SER A 329 -13.22 -22.03 57.37
C SER A 329 -11.80 -21.81 57.92
N THR A 330 -11.58 -20.71 58.61
CA THR A 330 -10.74 -20.79 59.81
C THR A 330 -11.56 -21.53 60.88
N PRO A 331 -11.12 -22.67 61.44
CA PRO A 331 -11.79 -23.24 62.59
C PRO A 331 -11.54 -22.29 63.77
N ALA A 332 -12.53 -21.46 64.09
CA ALA A 332 -12.51 -20.68 65.32
C ALA A 332 -12.42 -21.68 66.49
N CYS A 333 -11.46 -21.50 67.39
CA CYS A 333 -11.39 -22.31 68.60
C CYS A 333 -12.70 -22.12 69.38
N ALA A 334 -13.47 -23.19 69.52
CA ALA A 334 -14.71 -23.17 70.27
C ALA A 334 -14.39 -23.39 71.75
N CYS A 335 -14.67 -22.40 72.58
CA CYS A 335 -14.67 -22.56 74.04
C CYS A 335 -16.14 -22.69 74.51
N PRO A 336 -16.48 -23.62 75.43
CA PRO A 336 -17.81 -23.70 76.03
C PRO A 336 -18.17 -22.42 76.81
N GLU A 337 -19.45 -22.03 76.85
CA GLU A 337 -19.92 -20.91 77.66
C GLU A 337 -19.56 -21.11 79.15
N GLY A 338 -18.85 -20.15 79.74
CA GLY A 338 -18.49 -20.14 81.16
C GLY A 338 -17.09 -20.67 81.51
N ALA A 339 -16.25 -21.06 80.53
CA ALA A 339 -14.92 -21.61 80.80
C ALA A 339 -13.86 -20.60 81.29
N CYS A 340 -14.10 -19.29 81.12
CA CYS A 340 -13.18 -18.23 81.54
C CYS A 340 -13.92 -17.15 82.32
N ALA A 341 -13.49 -16.87 83.55
CA ALA A 341 -14.09 -15.86 84.42
C ALA A 341 -13.23 -14.59 84.46
N CYS A 342 -13.85 -13.42 84.33
CA CYS A 342 -13.21 -12.12 84.49
C CYS A 342 -13.87 -11.37 85.65
N PRO A 343 -13.13 -10.65 86.51
CA PRO A 343 -13.74 -9.89 87.59
C PRO A 343 -14.50 -8.67 87.07
N VAL A 344 -15.68 -8.41 87.66
CA VAL A 344 -16.57 -7.28 87.34
C VAL A 344 -15.98 -5.96 87.90
N PRO A 345 -15.95 -4.84 87.15
CA PRO A 345 -15.42 -3.58 87.67
C PRO A 345 -16.41 -2.87 88.62
N VAL A 346 -15.89 -2.37 89.76
CA VAL A 346 -16.60 -1.53 90.73
C VAL A 346 -16.39 -0.04 90.37
N PRO A 347 -17.41 0.85 90.44
CA PRO A 347 -17.25 2.25 90.03
C PRO A 347 -16.79 3.16 91.19
N THR A 348 -15.74 3.94 90.99
CA THR A 348 -15.39 5.12 91.81
C THR A 348 -14.87 6.29 90.96
N PRO A 349 -15.06 7.56 91.41
CA PRO A 349 -14.88 8.73 90.56
C PRO A 349 -13.50 9.40 90.71
N ALA A 350 -13.15 10.14 89.65
CA ALA A 350 -12.14 11.21 89.54
C ALA A 350 -10.67 10.85 89.19
N ALA A 351 -10.24 11.49 88.09
CA ALA A 351 -8.89 11.92 87.69
C ALA A 351 -7.93 10.96 86.94
N SER A 352 -7.54 11.44 85.74
CA SER A 352 -6.37 11.12 84.89
C SER A 352 -6.23 9.74 84.24
N VAL A 353 -6.20 9.76 82.89
CA VAL A 353 -5.93 8.69 81.90
C VAL A 353 -4.40 8.57 81.70
N PRO A 354 -3.80 7.38 81.49
CA PRO A 354 -3.87 6.67 80.21
C PRO A 354 -4.37 5.22 80.28
N ALA A 355 -5.16 4.89 79.26
CA ALA A 355 -5.63 3.55 78.96
C ALA A 355 -4.50 2.68 78.40
N SER A 356 -4.22 1.55 79.06
CA SER A 356 -3.87 0.27 78.42
C SER A 356 -3.79 -0.80 79.49
N GLY A 357 -4.82 -1.63 79.56
CA GLY A 357 -4.92 -2.69 80.56
C GLY A 357 -6.31 -3.28 80.53
N THR A 358 -6.65 -4.01 79.47
CA THR A 358 -7.74 -4.98 79.53
C THR A 358 -7.42 -5.96 80.68
N PRO A 359 -8.30 -6.18 81.65
CA PRO A 359 -8.05 -7.19 82.69
C PRO A 359 -7.96 -8.56 82.00
N ALA A 360 -6.81 -9.22 82.16
CA ALA A 360 -6.57 -10.54 81.58
C ALA A 360 -7.54 -11.55 82.22
N CYS A 361 -8.54 -11.99 81.47
CA CYS A 361 -9.33 -13.17 81.82
C CYS A 361 -8.38 -14.37 81.82
N ALA A 362 -8.17 -15.00 82.97
CA ALA A 362 -7.33 -16.19 83.07
C ALA A 362 -8.17 -17.43 82.77
N CYS A 363 -7.76 -18.21 81.77
CA CYS A 363 -8.28 -19.56 81.52
C CYS A 363 -7.18 -20.58 81.88
N PRO A 364 -7.50 -21.70 82.55
CA PRO A 364 -6.51 -22.74 82.86
C PRO A 364 -5.99 -23.43 81.58
N GLU A 365 -4.74 -23.92 81.61
CA GLU A 365 -4.14 -24.65 80.49
C GLU A 365 -5.02 -25.84 80.07
N GLY A 366 -5.39 -25.90 78.78
CA GLY A 366 -6.22 -26.97 78.21
C GLY A 366 -7.73 -26.70 78.16
N ALA A 367 -8.21 -25.53 78.59
CA ALA A 367 -9.66 -25.21 78.61
C ALA A 367 -10.31 -25.00 77.24
N CYS A 368 -9.53 -24.70 76.19
CA CYS A 368 -10.03 -24.54 74.82
C CYS A 368 -9.23 -25.42 73.85
N ALA A 369 -9.94 -26.24 73.07
CA ALA A 369 -9.34 -27.11 72.08
C ALA A 369 -9.21 -26.37 70.74
N CYS A 370 -7.97 -26.11 70.31
CA CYS A 370 -7.66 -25.64 68.96
C CYS A 370 -7.01 -26.80 68.18
N PRO A 371 -7.44 -27.12 66.94
CA PRO A 371 -6.71 -28.07 66.12
C PRO A 371 -5.35 -27.49 65.71
N VAL A 372 -4.28 -28.27 65.89
CA VAL A 372 -2.91 -27.93 65.48
C VAL A 372 -2.85 -27.88 63.94
N PRO A 373 -2.23 -26.86 63.31
CA PRO A 373 -2.09 -26.83 61.86
C PRO A 373 -1.16 -27.96 61.39
N ALA A 374 -1.63 -28.76 60.43
CA ALA A 374 -0.80 -29.75 59.77
C ALA A 374 0.32 -29.05 58.98
N SER A 375 1.57 -29.35 59.31
CA SER A 375 2.74 -28.96 58.52
C SER A 375 2.70 -29.70 57.18
N ALA A 376 2.38 -29.00 56.09
CA ALA A 376 2.59 -29.51 54.75
C ALA A 376 4.07 -29.38 54.38
N GLU A 377 4.78 -30.51 54.31
CA GLU A 377 6.07 -30.62 53.63
C GLU A 377 5.91 -30.18 52.17
N VAL A 378 6.72 -29.21 51.76
CA VAL A 378 6.85 -28.78 50.35
C VAL A 378 7.83 -29.72 49.68
N ASP A 379 7.32 -30.72 48.96
CA ASP A 379 8.14 -31.57 48.10
C ASP A 379 8.47 -30.78 46.81
N THR A 380 9.77 -30.55 46.56
CA THR A 380 10.25 -29.76 45.42
C THR A 380 10.56 -30.67 44.24
N GLU A 381 9.57 -30.91 43.39
CA GLU A 381 9.78 -31.62 42.13
C GLU A 381 10.39 -30.68 41.06
N LYS A 382 11.62 -30.99 40.63
CA LYS A 382 12.34 -30.26 39.58
C LYS A 382 11.81 -30.66 38.20
N VAL A 383 11.26 -29.70 37.46
CA VAL A 383 10.87 -29.85 36.04
C VAL A 383 12.09 -29.65 35.14
N PRO A 384 12.43 -30.60 34.24
CA PRO A 384 13.51 -30.41 33.26
C PRO A 384 13.06 -29.55 32.07
N VAL A 385 13.91 -28.60 31.68
CA VAL A 385 13.76 -27.77 30.47
C VAL A 385 14.25 -28.56 29.25
N PRO A 386 13.46 -28.74 28.18
CA PRO A 386 13.92 -29.40 26.97
C PRO A 386 14.83 -28.47 26.14
N ALA A 387 15.91 -29.04 25.63
CA ALA A 387 16.89 -28.40 24.73
C ALA A 387 16.37 -28.26 23.30
#